data_AF-A0A3M3USD6-F1
#
_entry.id   AF-A0A3M3USD6-F1
#
_cell.length_a   1.000
_cell.length_b   1.000
_cell.length_c   1.000
_cell.angle_alpha   90.00
_cell.angle_beta   90.00
_cell.angle_gamma   90.00
#
_symmetry.space_group_name_H-M   'P 1'
#
loop_
_entity.id
_entity.type
_entity.pdbx_description
1 polymer ?
#
loop_
_entity_poly.entity_id
_entity_poly.type
_entity_poly.pdbx_seq_one_letter_code
_entity_poly.pdbx_strand_id
1 'polypeptide(L)'
;SFMRFLRNTTLASSGGNRITSVDQLNSTERKRFLERQDPMHMFNFKKDTPVYRTMSPEFLVDGRVSGNPISRTWVRDHESLRPNPNGGFPEGTSNAYWPVIREARDLGKV
;
A
#
# COMPACT_ATOMS: atom_id res chain seq x y z
N SER A 1 9.56 -28.14 -33.30
CA SER A 1 9.80 -26.71 -33.57
C SER A 1 9.06 -25.92 -32.52
N PHE A 2 9.76 -25.23 -31.61
CA PHE A 2 9.14 -24.44 -30.55
C PHE A 2 9.79 -23.05 -30.59
N MET A 3 9.00 -22.04 -30.98
CA MET A 3 9.44 -20.65 -31.07
C MET A 3 9.55 -20.06 -29.66
N ARG A 4 10.77 -19.72 -29.26
CA ARG A 4 11.10 -18.96 -28.05
C ARG A 4 10.84 -17.48 -28.33
N PHE A 5 9.76 -16.93 -27.77
CA PHE A 5 9.55 -15.48 -27.76
C PHE A 5 10.58 -14.85 -26.81
N LEU A 6 11.60 -14.18 -27.36
CA LEU A 6 12.42 -13.24 -26.60
C LEU A 6 11.59 -11.96 -26.42
N ARG A 7 10.92 -11.83 -25.27
CA ARG A 7 10.55 -10.48 -24.79
C ARG A 7 11.84 -9.81 -24.39
N ASN A 8 12.29 -8.87 -25.22
CA ASN A 8 13.33 -7.92 -24.88
C ASN A 8 12.74 -6.91 -23.88
N THR A 9 12.41 -7.36 -22.66
CA THR A 9 12.27 -6.46 -21.53
C THR A 9 13.68 -6.12 -21.11
N THR A 10 14.12 -4.91 -21.42
CA THR A 10 15.29 -4.29 -20.81
C THR A 10 15.09 -4.30 -19.30
N LEU A 11 15.56 -5.38 -18.66
CA LEU A 11 15.78 -5.52 -17.23
C LEU A 11 16.99 -4.64 -16.88
N ALA A 12 16.84 -3.32 -17.05
CA ALA A 12 17.68 -2.37 -16.38
C ALA A 12 17.11 -2.18 -14.96
N SER A 13 17.20 -3.23 -14.14
CA SER A 13 17.22 -3.07 -12.69
C SER A 13 18.68 -3.14 -12.26
N SER A 14 19.49 -2.22 -12.78
CA SER A 14 20.78 -1.89 -12.18
C SER A 14 20.52 -1.39 -10.77
N GLY A 15 21.24 -1.91 -9.79
CA GLY A 15 21.06 -1.66 -8.35
C GLY A 15 21.37 -0.22 -7.91
N GLY A 16 20.62 0.76 -8.42
CA GLY A 16 20.47 2.08 -7.82
C GLY A 16 19.43 2.03 -6.70
N ASN A 17 19.54 2.97 -5.76
CA ASN A 17 18.62 3.11 -4.62
C ASN A 17 17.16 3.17 -5.09
N ARG A 18 16.51 2.01 -5.11
CA ARG A 18 15.11 1.88 -5.51
C ARG A 18 14.26 2.70 -4.55
N ILE A 19 13.39 3.55 -5.09
CA ILE A 19 12.40 4.27 -4.29
C ILE A 19 11.46 3.23 -3.66
N THR A 20 11.47 3.18 -2.33
CA THR A 20 10.69 2.23 -1.51
C THR A 20 9.77 2.91 -0.51
N SER A 21 9.86 4.23 -0.35
CA SER A 21 8.98 5.04 0.51
C SER A 21 8.41 6.23 -0.27
N VAL A 22 7.18 6.64 0.06
CA VAL A 22 6.56 7.87 -0.45
C VAL A 22 7.36 9.13 -0.11
N ASP A 23 8.19 9.11 0.94
CA ASP A 23 9.06 10.23 1.33
C ASP A 23 10.21 10.45 0.33
N GLN A 24 10.54 9.45 -0.47
CA GLN A 24 11.58 9.54 -1.51
C GLN A 24 11.04 10.09 -2.84
N LEU A 25 9.71 10.23 -2.97
CA LEU A 25 9.09 10.91 -4.10
C LEU A 25 9.19 12.44 -3.90
N ASN A 26 9.23 13.19 -5.00
CA ASN A 26 9.02 14.64 -4.90
C ASN A 26 7.61 14.95 -4.37
N SER A 27 7.41 16.15 -3.83
CA SER A 27 6.17 16.54 -3.16
C SER A 27 4.92 16.39 -4.03
N THR A 28 5.01 16.71 -5.32
CA THR A 28 3.90 16.57 -6.28
C THR A 28 3.52 15.11 -6.50
N GLU A 29 4.50 14.24 -6.71
CA GLU A 29 4.25 12.82 -6.97
C GLU A 29 3.83 12.08 -5.69
N ARG A 30 4.39 12.44 -4.53
CA ARG A 30 3.89 11.97 -3.23
C ARG A 30 2.40 12.29 -3.07
N LYS A 31 2.00 13.54 -3.30
CA LYS A 31 0.59 13.96 -3.21
C LYS A 31 -0.28 13.14 -4.15
N ARG A 32 0.09 13.03 -5.43
CA ARG A 32 -0.64 12.22 -6.43
C ARG A 32 -0.73 10.75 -6.07
N PHE A 33 0.28 10.19 -5.42
CA PHE A 33 0.25 8.81 -4.95
C PHE A 33 -0.74 8.65 -3.80
N LEU A 34 -0.62 9.47 -2.76
CA LEU A 34 -1.47 9.40 -1.57
C LEU A 34 -2.94 9.70 -1.89
N GLU A 35 -3.24 10.63 -2.79
CA GLU A 35 -4.62 10.89 -3.26
C GLU A 35 -5.32 9.64 -3.80
N ARG A 36 -4.57 8.66 -4.30
CA ARG A 36 -5.09 7.43 -4.91
C ARG A 36 -4.94 6.19 -4.05
N GLN A 37 -4.03 6.20 -3.07
CA GLN A 37 -3.65 4.99 -2.33
C GLN A 37 -3.95 5.09 -0.83
N ASP A 38 -3.98 6.30 -0.26
CA ASP A 38 -4.38 6.52 1.14
C ASP A 38 -5.91 6.37 1.25
N PRO A 39 -6.44 5.44 2.06
CA PRO A 39 -7.86 5.29 2.29
C PRO A 39 -8.58 6.57 2.74
N MET A 40 -7.90 7.44 3.50
CA MET A 40 -8.47 8.72 3.96
C MET A 40 -8.81 9.62 2.79
N HIS A 41 -7.99 9.64 1.75
CA HIS A 41 -8.23 10.39 0.52
C HIS A 41 -9.14 9.62 -0.45
N MET A 42 -8.85 8.34 -0.70
CA MET A 42 -9.57 7.50 -1.67
C MET A 42 -11.05 7.34 -1.35
N PHE A 43 -11.41 7.19 -0.08
CA PHE A 43 -12.79 7.04 0.37
C PHE A 43 -13.36 8.32 1.01
N ASN A 44 -12.58 9.40 1.01
CA ASN A 44 -12.93 10.67 1.64
C ASN A 44 -13.35 10.51 3.12
N PHE A 45 -12.70 9.60 3.84
CA PHE A 45 -12.98 9.40 5.27
C PHE A 45 -12.62 10.64 6.07
N LYS A 46 -13.43 10.89 7.10
CA LYS A 46 -13.33 12.00 8.06
C LYS A 46 -13.24 11.44 9.47
N LYS A 47 -12.88 12.29 10.42
CA LYS A 47 -12.75 11.93 11.84
C LYS A 47 -14.03 11.31 12.41
N ASP A 48 -15.19 11.75 11.94
CA ASP A 48 -16.52 11.36 12.37
C ASP A 48 -17.17 10.33 11.45
N THR A 49 -16.43 9.78 10.46
CA THR A 49 -16.97 8.72 9.60
C THR A 49 -17.25 7.47 10.43
N PRO A 50 -18.51 7.00 10.49
CA PRO A 50 -18.84 5.80 11.23
C PRO A 50 -18.28 4.57 10.52
N VAL A 51 -17.67 3.66 11.29
CA VAL A 51 -17.16 2.38 10.82
C VAL A 51 -17.82 1.24 11.59
N TYR A 52 -18.10 0.14 10.90
CA TYR A 52 -18.84 -0.99 11.46
C TYR A 52 -18.07 -2.28 11.27
N ARG A 53 -18.18 -3.20 12.24
CA ARG A 53 -17.68 -4.57 12.15
C ARG A 53 -18.55 -5.49 12.99
N THR A 54 -18.65 -6.75 12.60
CA THR A 54 -19.23 -7.79 13.44
C THR A 54 -18.20 -8.26 14.47
N MET A 55 -18.64 -8.50 15.70
CA MET A 55 -17.85 -9.12 16.75
C MET A 55 -18.76 -9.87 17.72
N SER A 56 -18.17 -10.79 18.49
CA SER A 56 -18.90 -11.46 19.56
C SER A 56 -19.04 -10.54 20.79
N PRO A 57 -20.16 -10.57 21.54
CA PRO A 57 -20.44 -9.63 22.63
C PRO A 57 -19.37 -9.60 23.74
N GLU A 58 -18.67 -10.71 23.98
CA GLU A 58 -17.60 -10.79 24.99
C GLU A 58 -16.40 -9.87 24.71
N PHE A 59 -16.23 -9.41 23.46
CA PHE A 59 -15.19 -8.44 23.11
C PHE A 59 -15.62 -6.98 23.28
N LEU A 60 -16.88 -6.73 23.64
CA LEU A 60 -17.42 -5.41 23.94
C LEU A 60 -17.50 -5.22 25.46
N VAL A 61 -16.49 -4.57 26.03
CA VAL A 61 -16.38 -4.34 27.48
C VAL A 61 -16.72 -2.88 27.77
N ASP A 62 -17.79 -2.63 28.53
CA ASP A 62 -18.26 -1.29 28.89
C ASP A 62 -18.44 -0.35 27.68
N GLY A 63 -18.96 -0.87 26.57
CA GLY A 63 -19.17 -0.12 25.33
C GLY A 63 -17.88 0.20 24.57
N ARG A 64 -16.75 -0.42 24.93
CA ARG A 64 -15.44 -0.23 24.30
C ARG A 64 -14.92 -1.52 23.70
N VAL A 65 -14.08 -1.39 22.69
CA VAL A 65 -13.40 -2.50 22.02
C VAL A 65 -11.91 -2.16 21.86
N SER A 66 -11.04 -3.14 22.10
CA SER A 66 -9.60 -3.03 21.85
C SER A 66 -9.22 -3.54 20.46
N GLY A 67 -8.03 -3.14 19.98
CA GLY A 67 -7.43 -3.73 18.78
C GLY A 67 -7.24 -5.24 18.92
N ASN A 68 -7.25 -5.95 17.78
CA ASN A 68 -6.96 -7.39 17.74
C ASN A 68 -5.46 -7.61 17.51
N PRO A 69 -4.67 -8.04 18.51
CA PRO A 69 -3.22 -8.15 18.39
C PRO A 69 -2.75 -9.28 17.47
N ILE A 70 -3.62 -10.23 17.13
CA ILE A 70 -3.28 -11.40 16.31
C ILE A 70 -3.95 -11.37 14.93
N SER A 71 -4.33 -10.17 14.46
CA SER A 71 -4.90 -10.00 13.13
C SER A 71 -3.95 -10.52 12.04
N ARG A 72 -4.48 -11.37 11.15
CA ARG A 72 -3.77 -11.92 9.98
C ARG A 72 -4.22 -11.30 8.67
N THR A 73 -4.86 -10.12 8.75
CA THR A 73 -5.31 -9.43 7.53
C THR A 73 -4.12 -8.90 6.74
N TRP A 74 -4.27 -8.89 5.41
CA TRP A 74 -3.32 -8.27 4.51
C TRP A 74 -3.72 -6.82 4.27
N VAL A 75 -2.78 -5.91 4.48
CA VAL A 75 -2.98 -4.47 4.37
C VAL A 75 -2.17 -3.92 3.21
N ARG A 76 -2.76 -2.94 2.51
CA ARG A 76 -2.04 -2.10 1.56
C ARG A 76 -1.41 -0.97 2.34
N ASP A 77 -0.10 -1.10 2.56
CA ASP A 77 0.67 -0.04 3.16
C ASP A 77 0.94 1.05 2.12
N HIS A 78 0.21 2.16 2.25
CA HIS A 78 0.26 3.28 1.33
C HIS A 78 1.46 4.22 1.55
N GLU A 79 2.33 3.92 2.53
CA GLU A 79 3.59 4.65 2.74
C GLU A 79 4.80 3.94 2.11
N SER A 80 4.73 2.62 1.93
CA SER A 80 5.78 1.84 1.26
C SER A 80 5.47 1.57 -0.21
N LEU A 81 6.50 1.67 -1.05
CA LEU A 81 6.41 1.56 -2.49
C LEU A 81 7.05 0.26 -3.01
N ARG A 82 6.35 -0.38 -3.94
CA ARG A 82 6.89 -1.39 -4.85
C ARG A 82 6.64 -0.95 -6.30
N PRO A 83 7.42 -1.41 -7.29
CA PRO A 83 7.16 -1.09 -8.68
C PRO A 83 5.76 -1.49 -9.09
N ASN A 84 5.17 -0.67 -9.95
CA ASN A 84 3.93 -0.97 -10.61
C ASN A 84 4.14 -2.22 -11.50
N PRO A 85 3.39 -3.32 -11.28
CA PRO A 85 3.54 -4.56 -12.06
C PRO A 85 3.22 -4.37 -13.54
N ASN A 86 2.47 -3.33 -13.90
CA ASN A 86 2.16 -3.02 -15.29
C ASN A 86 3.34 -2.34 -16.03
N GLY A 87 4.35 -1.86 -15.30
CA GLY A 87 5.54 -1.22 -15.86
C GLY A 87 5.24 0.02 -16.71
N GLY A 88 6.24 0.48 -17.47
CA GLY A 88 6.08 1.50 -18.51
C GLY A 88 5.94 2.96 -18.04
N PHE A 89 6.06 3.23 -16.73
CA PHE A 89 6.03 4.59 -16.19
C PHE A 89 7.44 5.05 -15.78
N PRO A 90 7.77 6.35 -15.97
CA PRO A 90 9.07 6.87 -15.56
C PRO A 90 9.30 6.74 -14.05
N GLU A 91 10.51 6.34 -13.67
CA GLU A 91 10.92 6.28 -12.25
C GLU A 91 10.72 7.63 -11.56
N GLY A 92 10.29 7.60 -10.30
CA GLY A 92 10.00 8.81 -9.51
C GLY A 92 8.61 9.41 -9.77
N THR A 93 7.87 8.90 -10.76
CA THR A 93 6.44 9.22 -10.91
C THR A 93 5.59 8.30 -10.05
N SER A 94 4.50 8.83 -9.51
CA SER A 94 3.53 8.08 -8.71
C SER A 94 2.93 6.87 -9.46
N ASN A 95 2.84 6.93 -10.79
CA ASN A 95 2.36 5.81 -11.61
C ASN A 95 3.36 4.65 -11.70
N ALA A 96 4.64 4.89 -11.43
CA ALA A 96 5.65 3.84 -11.43
C ALA A 96 5.59 2.93 -10.20
N TYR A 97 4.72 3.22 -9.23
CA TYR A 97 4.67 2.51 -7.96
C TYR A 97 3.25 2.10 -7.56
N TRP A 98 3.18 1.00 -6.82
CA TRP A 98 2.01 0.50 -6.08
C TRP A 98 2.36 0.38 -4.60
N PRO A 99 1.37 0.40 -3.69
CA PRO A 99 1.61 0.13 -2.28
C PRO A 99 2.13 -1.30 -2.08
N VAL A 100 2.99 -1.48 -1.08
CA VAL A 100 3.37 -2.81 -0.58
C VAL A 100 2.15 -3.47 0.06
N ILE A 101 2.00 -4.77 -0.15
CA ILE A 101 1.01 -5.58 0.55
C ILE A 101 1.74 -6.41 1.60
N ARG A 102 1.40 -6.23 2.87
CA ARG A 102 2.01 -6.94 4.01
C ARG A 102 0.96 -7.34 5.04
N GLU A 103 1.31 -8.21 5.99
CA GLU A 103 0.38 -8.57 7.05
C GLU A 103 0.26 -7.43 8.07
N ALA A 104 -0.91 -7.26 8.68
CA ALA A 104 -1.14 -6.20 9.67
C ALA A 104 -0.17 -6.28 10.86
N ARG A 105 0.23 -7.49 11.27
CA ARG A 105 1.22 -7.69 12.35
C ARG A 105 2.61 -7.11 12.03
N ASP A 106 2.94 -6.92 10.75
CA ASP A 106 4.22 -6.38 10.31
C ASP A 106 4.25 -4.84 10.32
N LEU A 107 3.11 -4.18 10.56
CA LEU A 107 3.01 -2.72 10.67
C LEU A 107 3.39 -2.19 12.07
N GLY A 108 3.61 -3.07 13.05
CA GLY A 108 3.75 -2.69 14.46
C GLY A 108 2.38 -2.65 15.16
N LYS A 109 2.24 -1.86 16.22
CA LYS A 109 0.95 -1.74 16.92
C LYS A 109 -0.06 -1.04 16.00
N VAL A 110 -1.05 -1.81 15.56
CA VAL A 110 -2.28 -1.32 14.93
C VAL A 110 -3.33 -1.07 16.00
#